data_AF-A0A7S2FRH0-F1
#
_entry.id   AF-A0A7S2FRH0-F1
#
_cell.length_a   1.000
_cell.length_b   1.000
_cell.length_c   1.000
_cell.angle_alpha   90.00
_cell.angle_beta   90.00
_cell.angle_gamma   90.00
#
_symmetry.space_group_name_H-M   'P 1'
#
loop_
_entity.id
_entity.type
_entity.pdbx_description
1 polymer ?
#
loop_
_entity_poly.entity_id
_entity_poly.type
_entity_poly.pdbx_seq_one_letter_code
_entity_poly.pdbx_strand_id
1 'polypeptide(L)'
;ATPPARRQLVLFGLNSALPFVVFGFLDNSIMIIGGDVVDELIGSTFQLSTLACAALANTFADVLGISIGNSVEAVTARLGLPPASLTVGQSQLPSVKRLALASGSAGILLGCILGMFPLLVIDNEKHSEE
;
A
#
# COMPACT_ATOMS: atom_id res chain seq x y z
N ALA A 1 -9.32 24.68 19.16
CA ALA A 1 -9.28 23.34 19.77
C ALA A 1 -7.97 23.16 20.51
N THR A 2 -7.96 22.50 21.66
CA THR A 2 -6.72 22.18 22.40
C THR A 2 -5.87 21.20 21.57
N PRO A 3 -4.54 21.40 21.50
CA PRO A 3 -3.67 20.51 20.75
C PRO A 3 -3.70 19.10 21.35
N PRO A 4 -3.78 18.03 20.53
CA PRO A 4 -3.74 16.66 21.01
C PRO A 4 -2.40 16.31 21.64
N ALA A 5 -2.40 15.38 22.58
CA ALA A 5 -1.17 14.93 23.23
C ALA A 5 -0.23 14.25 22.22
N ARG A 6 1.10 14.39 22.40
CA ARG A 6 2.10 13.78 21.49
C ARG A 6 1.88 12.29 21.28
N ARG A 7 1.51 11.55 22.33
CA ARG A 7 1.19 10.12 22.25
C ARG A 7 -0.01 9.83 21.33
N GLN A 8 -1.03 10.69 21.35
CA GLN A 8 -2.20 10.57 20.47
C GLN A 8 -1.82 10.84 19.01
N LEU A 9 -0.94 11.82 18.76
CA LEU A 9 -0.45 12.11 17.41
C LEU A 9 0.38 10.96 16.83
N VAL A 10 1.30 10.38 17.62
CA VAL A 10 2.09 9.22 17.18
C VAL A 10 1.17 8.04 16.86
N LEU A 11 0.23 7.74 17.76
CA LEU A 11 -0.72 6.65 17.55
C LEU A 11 -1.61 6.90 16.33
N PHE A 12 -2.04 8.15 16.11
CA PHE A 12 -2.83 8.53 14.93
C PHE A 12 -2.02 8.38 13.64
N GLY A 13 -0.75 8.79 13.64
CA GLY A 13 0.15 8.61 12.51
C GLY A 13 0.35 7.12 12.18
N LEU A 14 0.54 6.27 13.20
CA LEU A 14 0.66 4.81 12.99
C LEU A 14 -0.62 4.20 12.42
N ASN A 15 -1.78 4.52 13.03
CA ASN A 15 -3.08 4.05 12.53
C ASN A 15 -3.35 4.55 11.10
N SER A 16 -2.87 5.74 10.75
CA SER A 16 -3.02 6.33 9.42
C SER A 16 -2.07 5.68 8.41
N ALA A 17 -0.83 5.39 8.77
CA ALA A 17 0.17 4.80 7.87
C ALA A 17 -0.14 3.34 7.51
N LEU A 18 -0.62 2.56 8.48
CA LEU A 18 -0.67 1.10 8.38
C LEU A 18 -1.52 0.55 7.22
N PRO A 19 -2.73 1.08 6.96
CA PRO A 19 -3.53 0.71 5.79
C PRO A 19 -2.80 0.96 4.48
N PHE A 20 -2.07 2.08 4.41
CA PHE A 20 -1.32 2.46 3.23
C PHE A 20 -0.06 1.63 3.01
N VAL A 21 0.56 1.10 4.08
CA VAL A 21 1.62 0.09 3.97
C VAL A 21 1.08 -1.16 3.31
N VAL A 22 -0.08 -1.66 3.77
CA VAL A 22 -0.71 -2.85 3.19
C VAL A 22 -1.14 -2.59 1.74
N PHE A 23 -1.73 -1.42 1.46
CA PHE A 23 -2.08 -1.00 0.11
C PHE A 23 -0.86 -1.01 -0.81
N GLY A 24 0.21 -0.28 -0.46
CA GLY A 24 1.41 -0.20 -1.30
C GLY A 24 2.13 -1.54 -1.45
N PHE A 25 2.08 -2.40 -0.43
CA PHE A 25 2.63 -3.76 -0.52
C PHE A 25 1.88 -4.60 -1.55
N LEU A 26 0.55 -4.60 -1.49
CA LEU A 26 -0.30 -5.35 -2.41
C LEU A 26 -0.22 -4.80 -3.83
N ASP A 27 -0.23 -3.48 -3.99
CA ASP A 27 -0.11 -2.79 -5.27
C ASP A 27 1.14 -3.24 -6.04
N ASN A 28 2.32 -3.06 -5.44
CA ASN A 28 3.57 -3.48 -6.08
C ASN A 28 3.70 -5.00 -6.24
N SER A 29 3.26 -5.80 -5.27
CA SER A 29 3.38 -7.26 -5.37
C SER A 29 2.50 -7.84 -6.48
N ILE A 30 1.25 -7.38 -6.57
CA ILE A 30 0.30 -7.82 -7.59
C ILE A 30 0.70 -7.26 -8.96
N MET A 31 1.20 -6.03 -9.05
CA MET A 31 1.74 -5.49 -10.29
C MET A 31 2.89 -6.35 -10.82
N ILE A 32 3.85 -6.74 -9.98
CA ILE A 32 5.02 -7.52 -10.42
C ILE A 32 4.59 -8.93 -10.86
N ILE A 33 3.86 -9.65 -10.01
CA ILE A 33 3.44 -11.04 -10.29
C ILE A 33 2.42 -11.06 -11.42
N GLY A 34 1.39 -10.22 -11.33
CA GLY A 34 0.34 -10.12 -12.32
C GLY A 34 0.82 -9.54 -13.64
N GLY A 35 1.83 -8.67 -13.64
CA GLY A 35 2.40 -8.09 -14.85
C GLY A 35 3.02 -9.16 -15.74
N ASP A 36 3.75 -10.10 -15.17
CA ASP A 36 4.36 -11.24 -15.87
C ASP A 36 3.26 -12.18 -16.44
N VAL A 37 2.23 -12.48 -15.63
CA VAL A 37 1.07 -13.28 -16.05
C VAL A 37 0.29 -12.62 -17.21
N VAL A 38 0.09 -11.30 -17.14
CA VAL A 38 -0.60 -10.54 -18.19
C VAL A 38 0.25 -10.50 -19.46
N ASP A 39 1.57 -10.39 -19.33
CA ASP A 39 2.49 -10.40 -20.47
C ASP A 39 2.44 -11.74 -21.22
N GLU A 40 2.42 -12.86 -20.48
CA GLU A 40 2.29 -14.21 -21.05
C GLU A 40 0.93 -14.43 -21.74
N LEU A 41 -0.18 -14.00 -21.10
CA LEU A 41 -1.53 -14.26 -21.59
C LEU A 41 -1.93 -13.39 -22.78
N ILE A 42 -1.64 -12.09 -22.73
CA ILE A 42 -2.15 -11.11 -23.70
C ILE A 42 -1.07 -10.24 -24.33
N GLY A 43 0.12 -10.15 -23.74
CA GLY A 43 1.22 -9.31 -24.23
C GLY A 43 1.62 -9.67 -25.67
N SER A 44 1.80 -10.96 -25.96
CA SER A 44 2.12 -11.47 -27.29
C SER A 44 0.98 -11.30 -28.31
N THR A 45 -0.28 -11.40 -27.86
CA THR A 45 -1.46 -11.35 -28.73
C THR A 45 -1.80 -9.91 -29.14
N PHE A 46 -1.65 -8.96 -28.23
CA PHE A 46 -1.95 -7.54 -28.47
C PHE A 46 -0.71 -6.68 -28.75
N GLN A 47 0.47 -7.29 -28.83
CA GLN A 47 1.75 -6.59 -29.03
C GLN A 47 1.98 -5.48 -28.01
N LEU A 48 1.62 -5.75 -26.75
CA LEU A 48 1.82 -4.83 -25.64
C LEU A 48 3.26 -4.95 -25.14
N SER A 49 3.80 -3.87 -24.60
CA SER A 49 5.08 -3.94 -23.89
C SER A 49 4.87 -4.55 -22.50
N THR A 50 5.91 -5.19 -21.95
CA THR A 50 5.90 -5.70 -20.57
C THR A 50 5.53 -4.61 -19.55
N LEU A 51 5.94 -3.36 -19.79
CA LEU A 51 5.55 -2.21 -18.96
C LEU A 51 4.04 -1.88 -19.06
N ALA A 52 3.42 -2.07 -20.24
CA ALA A 52 1.98 -1.90 -20.39
C ALA A 52 1.19 -3.03 -19.70
N CYS A 53 1.68 -4.27 -19.78
CA CYS A 53 1.11 -5.41 -19.05
C CYS A 53 1.19 -5.20 -17.53
N ALA A 54 2.32 -4.71 -17.02
CA ALA A 54 2.48 -4.31 -15.62
C ALA A 54 1.51 -3.19 -15.22
N ALA A 55 1.33 -2.16 -16.07
CA ALA A 55 0.37 -1.09 -15.80
C ALA A 55 -1.08 -1.62 -15.72
N LEU A 56 -1.45 -2.57 -16.58
CA LEU A 56 -2.75 -3.25 -16.48
C LEU A 56 -2.88 -4.02 -15.17
N ALA A 57 -1.87 -4.80 -14.79
CA ALA A 57 -1.85 -5.50 -13.51
C ALA A 57 -1.99 -4.53 -12.32
N ASN A 58 -1.34 -3.37 -12.38
CA ASN A 58 -1.47 -2.32 -11.35
C ASN A 58 -2.91 -1.79 -11.26
N THR A 59 -3.60 -1.57 -12.39
CA THR A 59 -5.00 -1.13 -12.35
C THR A 59 -5.92 -2.15 -11.66
N PHE A 60 -5.66 -3.44 -11.84
CA PHE A 60 -6.37 -4.48 -11.09
C PHE A 60 -5.98 -4.49 -9.61
N ALA A 61 -4.69 -4.31 -9.31
CA ALA A 61 -4.18 -4.22 -7.95
C ALA A 61 -4.82 -3.07 -7.16
N ASP A 62 -4.97 -1.89 -7.76
CA ASP A 62 -5.63 -0.73 -7.15
C ASP A 62 -7.09 -1.02 -6.76
N VAL A 63 -7.85 -1.68 -7.65
CA VAL A 63 -9.25 -2.07 -7.39
C VAL A 63 -9.35 -3.05 -6.22
N LEU A 64 -8.44 -4.02 -6.16
CA LEU A 64 -8.35 -4.96 -5.04
C LEU A 64 -7.89 -4.27 -3.75
N GLY A 65 -6.93 -3.35 -3.87
CA GLY A 65 -6.35 -2.57 -2.77
C GLY A 65 -7.38 -1.70 -2.07
N ILE A 66 -8.31 -1.08 -2.81
CA ILE A 66 -9.45 -0.34 -2.22
C ILE A 66 -10.37 -1.27 -1.43
N SER A 67 -10.63 -2.48 -1.96
CA SER A 67 -11.50 -3.47 -1.31
C SER A 67 -10.92 -3.96 0.03
N ILE A 68 -9.59 -4.12 0.08
CA ILE A 68 -8.86 -4.52 1.29
C ILE A 68 -8.67 -3.34 2.24
N GLY A 69 -8.51 -2.13 1.69
CA GLY A 69 -8.42 -0.87 2.42
C GLY A 69 -9.62 -0.61 3.33
N ASN A 70 -10.83 -1.05 2.96
CA ASN A 70 -12.01 -0.93 3.85
C ASN A 70 -11.94 -1.84 5.10
N SER A 71 -11.00 -2.79 5.16
CA SER A 71 -10.76 -3.64 6.34
C SER A 71 -9.71 -3.08 7.30
N VAL A 72 -9.39 -1.78 7.24
CA VAL A 72 -8.43 -1.11 8.15
C VAL A 72 -8.65 -1.53 9.60
N GLU A 73 -9.90 -1.45 10.08
CA GLU A 73 -10.24 -1.77 11.47
C GLU A 73 -9.87 -3.20 11.86
N ALA A 74 -10.01 -4.16 10.92
CA ALA A 74 -9.62 -5.55 11.16
C ALA A 74 -8.10 -5.70 11.25
N VAL A 75 -7.34 -4.95 10.46
CA VAL A 75 -5.87 -5.00 10.47
C VAL A 75 -5.32 -4.35 11.74
N THR A 76 -5.80 -3.16 12.11
CA THR A 76 -5.37 -2.50 13.36
C THR A 76 -5.79 -3.27 14.60
N ALA A 77 -6.98 -3.89 14.59
CA ALA A 77 -7.41 -4.78 15.68
C ALA A 77 -6.51 -6.02 15.79
N ARG A 78 -6.14 -6.65 14.66
CA ARG A 78 -5.22 -7.80 14.66
C ARG A 78 -3.82 -7.47 15.16
N LEU A 79 -3.35 -6.25 14.92
CA LEU A 79 -2.05 -5.77 15.39
C LEU A 79 -2.08 -5.23 16.82
N GLY A 80 -3.24 -5.27 17.49
CA GLY A 80 -3.38 -4.82 18.89
C GLY A 80 -3.13 -3.34 19.09
N LEU A 81 -3.16 -2.54 18.02
CA LEU A 81 -2.91 -1.10 18.10
C LEU A 81 -4.15 -0.40 18.66
N PRO A 82 -4.00 0.39 19.75
CA PRO A 82 -5.14 1.12 20.28
C PRO A 82 -5.62 2.17 19.27
N PRO A 83 -6.94 2.39 19.16
CA PRO A 83 -7.47 3.42 18.28
C PRO A 83 -7.01 4.80 18.75
N ALA A 84 -6.51 5.60 17.81
CA ALA A 84 -6.15 6.99 18.08
C ALA A 84 -7.42 7.81 18.33
N SER A 85 -7.84 7.87 19.60
CA SER A 85 -9.03 8.60 20.02
C SER A 85 -8.76 10.10 19.97
N LEU A 86 -9.04 10.71 18.82
CA LEU A 86 -9.03 12.16 18.61
C LEU A 86 -10.48 12.68 18.65
N THR A 87 -10.69 13.82 19.29
CA THR A 87 -11.99 14.50 19.22
C THR A 87 -12.21 15.06 17.80
N VAL A 88 -13.47 15.25 17.41
CA VAL A 88 -13.83 15.82 16.09
C VAL A 88 -13.17 17.19 15.87
N GLY A 89 -13.06 18.01 16.91
CA GLY A 89 -12.35 19.30 16.83
C GLY A 89 -10.84 19.17 16.63
N GLN A 90 -10.22 18.07 17.08
CA GLN A 90 -8.80 17.81 16.91
C GLN A 90 -8.49 17.21 15.54
N SER A 91 -9.33 16.32 15.00
CA SER A 91 -9.13 15.72 13.68
C SER A 91 -9.21 16.75 12.54
N GLN A 92 -9.92 17.86 12.76
CA GLN A 92 -9.99 18.95 11.79
C GLN A 92 -8.78 19.90 11.82
N LEU A 93 -7.87 19.76 12.78
CA LEU A 93 -6.69 20.63 12.84
C LEU A 93 -5.79 20.41 11.62
N PRO A 94 -5.30 21.49 10.97
CA PRO A 94 -4.41 21.37 9.81
C PRO A 94 -3.17 20.52 10.09
N SER A 95 -2.61 20.61 11.30
CA SER A 95 -1.46 19.81 11.72
C SER A 95 -1.77 18.31 11.74
N VAL A 96 -2.98 17.93 12.15
CA VAL A 96 -3.42 16.53 12.17
C VAL A 96 -3.67 16.03 10.75
N LYS A 97 -4.28 16.84 9.89
CA LYS A 97 -4.45 16.51 8.46
C LYS A 97 -3.11 16.34 7.73
N ARG A 98 -2.15 17.23 7.99
CA ARG A 98 -0.78 17.11 7.45
C ARG A 98 -0.08 15.84 7.96
N LEU A 99 -0.27 15.51 9.23
CA LEU A 99 0.27 14.26 9.79
C LEU A 99 -0.36 13.04 9.14
N ALA A 100 -1.69 13.03 8.92
CA ALA A 100 -2.36 11.94 8.21
C ALA A 100 -1.79 11.76 6.80
N LEU A 101 -1.63 12.87 6.04
CA LEU A 101 -1.06 12.82 4.70
C LEU A 101 0.39 12.33 4.72
N ALA A 102 1.25 12.89 5.59
CA ALA A 102 2.65 12.53 5.66
C ALA A 102 2.85 11.06 6.10
N SER A 103 2.10 10.61 7.11
CA SER A 103 2.15 9.22 7.58
C SER A 103 1.58 8.25 6.55
N GLY A 104 0.51 8.63 5.84
CA GLY A 104 -0.04 7.85 4.75
C GLY A 104 0.94 7.71 3.58
N SER A 105 1.52 8.81 3.11
CA SER A 105 2.54 8.77 2.05
C SER A 105 3.77 7.95 2.43
N ALA A 106 4.25 8.08 3.68
CA ALA A 106 5.34 7.24 4.19
C ALA A 106 4.91 5.75 4.25
N GLY A 107 3.65 5.49 4.59
CA GLY A 107 3.07 4.15 4.56
C GLY A 107 3.10 3.55 3.16
N ILE A 108 2.60 4.27 2.14
CA ILE A 108 2.65 3.83 0.73
C ILE A 108 4.09 3.54 0.32
N LEU A 109 5.02 4.47 0.58
CA LEU A 109 6.43 4.31 0.23
C LEU A 109 7.01 3.01 0.81
N LEU A 110 6.83 2.78 2.12
CA LEU A 110 7.31 1.59 2.79
C LEU A 110 6.63 0.32 2.25
N GLY A 111 5.31 0.37 2.04
CA GLY A 111 4.55 -0.70 1.44
C GLY A 111 5.09 -1.10 0.08
N CYS A 112 5.26 -0.13 -0.82
CA CYS A 112 5.80 -0.34 -2.17
C CYS A 112 7.19 -0.97 -2.14
N ILE A 113 8.09 -0.51 -1.26
CA ILE A 113 9.43 -1.11 -1.10
C ILE A 113 9.33 -2.56 -0.66
N LEU A 114 8.48 -2.86 0.33
CA LEU A 114 8.26 -4.25 0.79
C LEU A 114 7.61 -5.11 -0.31
N GLY A 115 6.72 -4.53 -1.11
CA GLY A 115 6.01 -5.20 -2.20
C GLY A 115 6.89 -5.52 -3.41
N MET A 116 8.13 -5.03 -3.45
CA MET A 116 9.12 -5.43 -4.46
C MET A 116 9.74 -6.81 -4.16
N PHE A 117 9.43 -7.44 -3.02
CA PHE A 117 9.96 -8.76 -2.64
C PHE A 117 9.82 -9.85 -3.72
N PRO A 118 8.71 -9.95 -4.50
CA PRO A 118 8.59 -10.96 -5.56
C PRO A 118 9.71 -10.91 -6.61
N LEU A 119 10.33 -9.73 -6.83
CA LEU A 119 11.48 -9.61 -7.74
C LEU A 119 12.63 -10.51 -7.30
N LEU A 120 12.87 -10.68 -5.99
CA LEU A 120 13.95 -11.54 -5.49
C LEU A 120 13.76 -13.01 -5.87
N VAL A 121 12.52 -13.45 -6.12
CA VAL A 121 12.21 -14.83 -6.52
C VAL A 121 12.24 -14.97 -8.04
N ILE A 122 11.59 -14.06 -8.77
CA ILE A 122 11.50 -14.09 -10.24
C ILE A 122 12.87 -13.87 -10.89
N ASP A 123 13.71 -12.99 -10.33
CA ASP A 123 15.04 -12.69 -10.86
C ASP A 123 16.00 -13.89 -10.69
N ASN A 124 15.81 -14.70 -9.64
CA ASN A 124 16.57 -15.95 -9.46
C ASN A 124 16.18 -17.03 -10.50
N GLU A 125 14.93 -17.09 -10.94
CA GLU A 125 14.50 -18.04 -11.97
C GLU A 125 15.05 -17.62 -13.34
N LYS A 126 14.94 -16.34 -13.72
CA LYS A 126 15.45 -15.85 -15.02
C LYS A 126 16.97 -15.96 -15.16
N HIS A 127 17.74 -15.76 -14.08
CA HIS A 127 19.20 -15.97 -14.11
C HIS A 127 19.64 -17.44 -14.09
N SER A 128 18.75 -18.36 -13.71
CA SER A 128 19.06 -19.80 -13.71
C SER A 128 18.81 -20.47 -15.07
N GLU A 129 18.12 -19.78 -15.98
CA GLU A 129 17.82 -20.23 -17.34
C GLU A 129 18.76 -19.65 -18.42
N GLU A 130 19.72 -18.79 -18.04
CA GLU A 130 20.89 -18.38 -18.86
C GLU A 130 22.12 -19.26 -18.58
#